data_AF-A0A6J7ILU5-F1
#
_entry.id   AF-A0A6J7ILU5-F1
#
_cell.length_a   1.000
_cell.length_b   1.000
_cell.length_c   1.000
_cell.angle_alpha   90.00
_cell.angle_beta   90.00
_cell.angle_gamma   90.00
#
_symmetry.space_group_name_H-M   'P 1'
#
loop_
_entity.id
_entity.type
_entity.pdbx_description
1 polymer ?
#
loop_
_entity_poly.entity_id
_entity_poly.type
_entity_poly.pdbx_seq_one_letter_code
_entity_poly.pdbx_strand_id
1 'polypeptide(L)'
;MRAWIEADDAGRQFLSRAGEGVVVSVSPVGIAGPDGGYLFHLIALDCDHGPSGVRVRVRAQIATEDPLYAIGCSAFDDGRPMVWSVQWHRHDWVPADLPIISLDLATDAVGRLVELRLADFDHQVPEQIPASWERLRS
;
A
#
# COMPACT_ATOMS: atom_id res chain seq x y z
N MET A 1 -1.51 -2.62 12.49
CA MET A 1 -2.08 -2.29 11.17
C MET A 1 -3.46 -1.68 11.35
N ARG A 2 -3.79 -0.64 10.58
CA ARG A 2 -5.12 0.00 10.54
C ARG A 2 -5.70 -0.12 9.13
N ALA A 3 -7.02 -0.11 9.02
CA ALA A 3 -7.72 -0.23 7.75
C ALA A 3 -9.00 0.63 7.76
N TRP A 4 -9.32 1.25 6.63
CA TRP A 4 -10.53 2.05 6.44
C TRP A 4 -10.91 2.11 4.96
N ILE A 5 -12.17 2.46 4.67
CA ILE A 5 -12.68 2.60 3.30
C ILE A 5 -12.80 4.08 3.00
N GLU A 6 -12.39 4.46 1.79
CA GLU A 6 -12.52 5.80 1.25
C GLU A 6 -13.22 5.71 -0.11
N ALA A 7 -13.61 6.86 -0.65
CA ALA A 7 -14.13 6.97 -2.02
C ALA A 7 -13.33 8.05 -2.77
N ASP A 8 -13.08 7.82 -4.06
CA ASP A 8 -12.47 8.83 -4.93
C ASP A 8 -13.49 9.91 -5.33
N ASP A 9 -13.04 10.91 -6.11
CA ASP A 9 -13.89 12.01 -6.58
C ASP A 9 -15.08 11.54 -7.45
N ALA A 10 -15.02 10.32 -7.99
CA ALA A 10 -16.08 9.70 -8.76
C ALA A 10 -17.00 8.82 -7.89
N GLY A 11 -16.80 8.79 -6.57
CA GLY A 11 -17.55 7.98 -5.62
C GLY A 11 -17.18 6.50 -5.59
N ARG A 12 -16.10 6.09 -6.25
CA ARG A 12 -15.65 4.69 -6.28
C ARG A 12 -14.90 4.35 -5.00
N GLN A 13 -15.35 3.30 -4.32
CA GLN A 13 -14.74 2.87 -3.06
C GLN A 13 -13.40 2.17 -3.28
N PHE A 14 -12.43 2.50 -2.43
CA PHE A 14 -11.14 1.81 -2.29
C PHE A 14 -10.85 1.50 -0.82
N LEU A 15 -10.04 0.46 -0.58
CA LEU A 15 -9.64 0.07 0.78
C LEU A 15 -8.24 0.60 1.05
N SER A 16 -8.09 1.39 2.10
CA SER A 16 -6.79 1.86 2.59
C SER A 16 -6.34 1.01 3.77
N ARG A 17 -5.06 0.63 3.79
CA ARG A 17 -4.41 0.06 4.98
C ARG A 17 -3.09 0.77 5.24
N ALA A 18 -2.74 0.89 6.51
CA ALA A 18 -1.45 1.42 6.94
C ALA A 18 -0.87 0.60 8.09
N GLY A 19 0.44 0.59 8.20
CA GLY A 19 1.15 -0.10 9.25
C GLY A 19 2.65 0.11 9.20
N GLU A 20 3.35 -0.74 9.93
CA GLU A 20 4.81 -0.81 9.96
C GLU A 20 5.26 -2.19 9.50
N GLY A 21 6.46 -2.26 8.93
CA GLY A 21 7.03 -3.51 8.43
C GLY A 21 8.39 -3.31 7.77
N VAL A 22 8.97 -4.39 7.29
CA VAL A 22 10.25 -4.38 6.57
C VAL A 22 10.00 -4.75 5.11
N VAL A 23 10.63 -4.03 4.18
CA VAL A 23 10.59 -4.41 2.77
C VAL A 23 11.41 -5.68 2.57
N VAL A 24 10.78 -6.74 2.08
CA VAL A 24 11.42 -8.06 1.91
C VAL A 24 11.60 -8.47 0.46
N SER A 25 11.00 -7.74 -0.48
CA SER A 25 11.29 -7.90 -1.91
C SER A 25 10.84 -6.69 -2.70
N VAL A 26 11.61 -6.36 -3.73
CA VAL A 26 11.21 -5.48 -4.83
C VAL A 26 11.34 -6.31 -6.11
N SER A 27 10.24 -6.49 -6.85
CA SER A 27 10.23 -7.36 -8.03
C SER A 27 9.57 -6.68 -9.21
N PRO A 28 10.14 -6.76 -10.42
CA PRO A 28 9.50 -6.21 -11.61
C PRO A 28 8.19 -6.95 -11.91
N VAL A 29 7.17 -6.22 -12.38
CA VAL A 29 5.90 -6.79 -12.81
C VAL A 29 5.46 -6.23 -14.15
N GLY A 30 4.80 -7.07 -14.95
CA GLY A 30 4.35 -6.72 -16.29
C GLY A 30 5.36 -7.08 -17.38
N ILE A 31 5.18 -6.48 -18.54
CA ILE A 31 5.97 -6.74 -19.75
C ILE A 31 7.10 -5.71 -19.80
N ALA A 32 8.34 -6.18 -20.01
CA ALA A 32 9.48 -5.30 -20.21
C ALA A 32 9.29 -4.47 -21.49
N GLY A 33 9.66 -3.19 -21.42
CA GLY A 33 9.67 -2.28 -22.55
C GLY A 33 10.73 -2.63 -23.58
N PRO A 34 10.75 -1.93 -24.73
CA PRO A 34 11.72 -2.16 -25.80
C PRO A 34 13.18 -2.00 -25.39
N ASP A 35 13.45 -1.23 -24.33
CA ASP A 35 14.75 -1.00 -23.71
C ASP A 35 15.10 -2.02 -22.62
N GLY A 36 14.21 -2.98 -22.34
CA GLY A 36 14.36 -3.97 -21.28
C GLY A 36 13.94 -3.46 -19.89
N GLY A 37 13.48 -2.21 -19.76
CA GLY A 37 13.01 -1.64 -18.51
C GLY A 37 11.59 -2.10 -18.14
N TYR A 38 11.25 -2.11 -16.85
CA TYR A 38 9.88 -2.39 -16.38
C TYR A 38 9.19 -1.10 -15.95
N LEU A 39 7.92 -0.95 -16.28
CA LEU A 39 7.12 0.22 -15.89
C LEU A 39 6.64 0.15 -14.44
N PHE A 40 6.48 -1.07 -13.90
CA PHE A 40 5.94 -1.28 -12.57
C PHE A 40 6.76 -2.31 -11.80
N HIS A 41 6.75 -2.14 -10.48
CA HIS A 41 7.35 -3.05 -9.52
C HIS A 41 6.37 -3.39 -8.42
N LEU A 42 6.55 -4.55 -7.82
CA LEU A 42 5.84 -5.01 -6.64
C LEU A 42 6.77 -4.92 -5.43
N ILE A 43 6.40 -4.11 -4.46
CA ILE A 43 7.04 -4.02 -3.16
C ILE A 43 6.27 -4.94 -2.22
N ALA A 44 6.97 -5.91 -1.61
CA ALA A 44 6.40 -6.74 -0.57
C ALA A 44 6.96 -6.35 0.80
N LEU A 45 6.08 -6.14 1.77
CA LEU A 45 6.42 -5.82 3.15
C LEU A 45 6.02 -6.96 4.06
N ASP A 46 6.96 -7.46 4.86
CA ASP A 46 6.64 -8.29 6.02
C ASP A 46 6.27 -7.33 7.15
N CYS A 47 5.00 -7.31 7.52
CA CYS A 47 4.50 -6.42 8.56
C CYS A 47 4.89 -6.99 9.91
N ASP A 48 5.07 -6.18 10.95
CA ASP A 48 5.10 -6.74 12.31
C ASP A 48 3.69 -7.00 12.81
N HIS A 49 3.51 -8.10 13.53
CA HIS A 49 2.24 -8.50 14.12
C HIS A 49 2.36 -8.40 15.63
N GLY A 50 1.26 -8.00 16.25
CA GLY A 50 1.11 -8.16 17.69
C GLY A 50 1.23 -9.64 18.14
N PRO A 51 0.95 -9.93 19.41
CA PRO A 51 1.40 -11.13 20.14
C PRO A 51 1.01 -12.52 19.59
N SER A 52 0.29 -12.62 18.46
CA SER A 52 -0.22 -13.88 17.89
C SER A 52 0.73 -14.61 16.93
N GLY A 53 1.90 -14.05 16.58
CA GLY A 53 2.92 -14.73 15.76
C GLY A 53 2.54 -15.05 14.30
N VAL A 54 1.40 -14.57 13.82
CA VAL A 54 0.92 -14.79 12.44
C VAL A 54 1.58 -13.80 11.50
N ARG A 55 2.42 -14.27 10.56
CA ARG A 55 3.04 -13.37 9.57
C ARG A 55 2.09 -12.95 8.44
N VAL A 56 1.89 -11.64 8.33
CA VAL A 56 1.11 -10.94 7.30
C VAL A 56 2.08 -10.23 6.35
N ARG A 57 1.98 -10.59 5.07
CA ARG A 57 2.72 -9.93 3.99
C ARG A 57 1.78 -9.05 3.19
N VAL A 58 2.13 -7.77 3.06
CA VAL A 58 1.46 -6.81 2.18
C VAL A 58 2.22 -6.73 0.87
N ARG A 59 1.51 -6.65 -0.24
CA ARG A 59 2.08 -6.47 -1.58
C ARG A 59 1.44 -5.25 -2.22
N ALA A 60 2.27 -4.35 -2.72
CA ALA A 60 1.82 -3.11 -3.33
C ALA A 60 2.60 -2.85 -4.61
N GLN A 61 1.87 -2.47 -5.65
CA GLN A 61 2.44 -2.03 -6.91
C GLN A 61 2.87 -0.57 -6.80
N ILE A 62 3.99 -0.25 -7.45
CA ILE A 62 4.51 1.10 -7.60
C ILE A 62 5.03 1.27 -9.03
N ALA A 63 4.91 2.47 -9.59
CA ALA A 63 5.51 2.80 -10.88
C ALA A 63 7.02 3.05 -10.71
N THR A 64 7.82 2.71 -11.72
CA THR A 64 9.29 2.84 -11.65
C THR A 64 9.74 4.29 -11.52
N GLU A 65 8.98 5.22 -12.12
CA GLU A 65 9.22 6.65 -12.07
C GLU A 65 8.75 7.32 -10.76
N ASP A 66 8.00 6.60 -9.92
CA ASP A 66 7.53 7.12 -8.66
C ASP A 66 8.69 7.24 -7.65
N PRO A 67 8.86 8.38 -6.95
CA PRO A 67 9.92 8.53 -5.94
C PRO A 67 9.92 7.44 -4.85
N LEU A 68 8.76 6.85 -4.53
CA LEU A 68 8.66 5.76 -3.56
C LEU A 68 9.35 4.48 -4.01
N TYR A 69 9.54 4.27 -5.32
CA TYR A 69 10.27 3.11 -5.84
C TYR A 69 11.73 3.12 -5.35
N ALA A 70 12.41 4.26 -5.46
CA ALA A 70 13.79 4.40 -4.98
C ALA A 70 13.90 4.19 -3.46
N ILE A 71 12.92 4.67 -2.69
CA ILE A 71 12.82 4.44 -1.25
C ILE A 71 12.63 2.94 -0.97
N GLY A 72 11.79 2.27 -1.74
CA GLY A 72 11.56 0.82 -1.63
C GLY A 72 12.81 0.00 -1.87
N CYS A 73 13.60 0.34 -2.90
CA CYS A 73 14.89 -0.31 -3.16
C CYS A 73 15.88 -0.09 -2.01
N SER A 74 16.04 1.16 -1.54
CA SER A 74 16.92 1.44 -0.39
C SER A 74 16.47 0.72 0.88
N ALA A 75 15.16 0.67 1.15
CA ALA A 75 14.63 -0.03 2.32
C ALA A 75 14.82 -1.54 2.25
N PHE A 76 14.76 -2.13 1.05
CA PHE A 76 15.06 -3.54 0.82
C PHE A 76 16.53 -3.86 1.09
N ASP A 77 17.45 -3.03 0.59
CA ASP A 77 18.89 -3.22 0.78
C ASP A 77 19.30 -3.04 2.25
N ASP A 78 18.70 -2.08 2.96
CA ASP A 78 19.04 -1.75 4.34
C ASP A 78 18.30 -2.61 5.38
N GLY A 79 17.19 -3.26 5.00
CA GLY A 79 16.36 -4.08 5.89
C GLY A 79 15.72 -3.30 7.05
N ARG A 80 15.51 -1.98 6.89
CA ARG A 80 15.02 -1.10 7.96
C ARG A 80 13.50 -1.16 8.11
N PRO A 81 12.97 -0.96 9.33
CA PRO A 81 11.53 -0.79 9.55
C PRO A 81 11.01 0.48 8.86
N MET A 82 9.88 0.33 8.17
CA MET A 82 9.21 1.36 7.40
C MET A 82 7.77 1.52 7.86
N VAL A 83 7.30 2.77 7.92
CA VAL A 83 5.87 3.08 7.91
C VAL A 83 5.40 3.04 6.46
N TRP A 84 4.27 2.40 6.23
CA TRP A 84 3.69 2.21 4.90
C TRP A 84 2.19 2.47 4.89
N SER A 85 1.68 2.89 3.74
CA SER A 85 0.25 2.86 3.41
C SER A 85 0.01 2.36 1.99
N VAL A 86 -1.05 1.56 1.82
CA VAL A 86 -1.43 0.94 0.55
C VAL A 86 -2.92 1.12 0.34
N GLN A 87 -3.29 1.45 -0.89
CA GLN A 87 -4.69 1.55 -1.33
C GLN A 87 -5.02 0.46 -2.32
N TRP A 88 -6.06 -0.32 -2.06
CA TRP A 88 -6.59 -1.31 -3.00
C TRP A 88 -7.71 -0.70 -3.82
N HIS A 89 -7.43 -0.53 -5.10
CA HIS A 89 -8.37 -0.04 -6.09
C HIS A 89 -8.87 -1.23 -6.91
N ARG A 90 -10.19 -1.32 -7.10
CA ARG A 90 -10.77 -2.37 -7.96
C ARG A 90 -10.23 -2.27 -9.39
N HIS A 91 -10.16 -3.40 -10.07
CA HIS A 91 -9.89 -3.39 -11.51
C HIS A 91 -11.08 -2.89 -12.32
N ASP A 92 -10.82 -2.35 -13.50
CA ASP A 92 -11.86 -1.77 -14.37
C ASP A 92 -12.89 -2.81 -14.87
N TRP A 93 -12.53 -4.10 -14.88
CA TRP A 93 -13.44 -5.19 -15.24
C TRP A 93 -14.35 -5.64 -14.10
N VAL A 94 -14.11 -5.18 -12.87
CA VAL A 94 -14.93 -5.54 -11.71
C VAL A 94 -16.13 -4.58 -11.61
N PRO A 95 -17.37 -5.07 -11.47
CA PRO A 95 -18.56 -4.22 -11.40
C PRO A 95 -18.45 -3.12 -10.33
N ALA A 96 -18.86 -1.89 -10.70
CA ALA A 96 -18.71 -0.70 -9.86
C ALA A 96 -19.68 -0.66 -8.66
N ASP A 97 -20.79 -1.39 -8.76
CA ASP A 97 -21.85 -1.47 -7.74
C ASP A 97 -21.50 -2.42 -6.58
N LEU A 98 -20.49 -3.28 -6.74
CA LEU A 98 -20.01 -4.14 -5.67
C LEU A 98 -19.22 -3.33 -4.62
N PRO A 99 -19.51 -3.46 -3.32
CA PRO A 99 -18.71 -2.82 -2.27
C PRO A 99 -17.26 -3.35 -2.28
N ILE A 100 -16.28 -2.47 -2.01
CA ILE A 100 -14.85 -2.86 -2.01
C ILE A 100 -14.54 -3.98 -1.00
N ILE A 101 -15.28 -4.05 0.10
CA ILE A 101 -15.14 -5.08 1.15
C ILE A 101 -15.62 -6.47 0.72
N SER A 102 -16.42 -6.55 -0.34
CA SER A 102 -16.96 -7.81 -0.86
C SER A 102 -16.04 -8.43 -1.91
N LEU A 103 -14.98 -7.73 -2.32
CA LEU A 103 -14.05 -8.17 -3.35
C LEU A 103 -12.98 -9.10 -2.77
N ASP A 104 -12.51 -10.06 -3.58
CA ASP A 104 -11.26 -10.73 -3.30
C ASP A 104 -10.11 -9.82 -3.75
N LEU A 105 -9.50 -9.11 -2.80
CA LEU A 105 -8.44 -8.14 -3.08
C LEU A 105 -7.22 -8.72 -3.80
N ALA A 106 -7.04 -10.04 -3.79
CA ALA A 106 -5.93 -10.67 -4.50
C ALA A 106 -6.17 -10.77 -6.01
N THR A 107 -7.44 -10.78 -6.46
CA THR A 107 -7.82 -10.99 -7.86
C THR A 107 -8.59 -9.81 -8.45
N ASP A 108 -9.34 -9.09 -7.63
CA ASP A 108 -10.33 -8.11 -8.05
C ASP A 108 -9.84 -6.67 -7.86
N ALA A 109 -8.70 -6.49 -7.21
CA ALA A 109 -8.11 -5.19 -6.93
C ALA A 109 -6.58 -5.19 -7.08
N VAL A 110 -6.05 -4.00 -7.34
CA VAL A 110 -4.61 -3.73 -7.30
C VAL A 110 -4.30 -2.89 -6.07
N GLY A 111 -3.41 -3.41 -5.21
CA GLY A 111 -2.82 -2.64 -4.12
C GLY A 111 -1.77 -1.68 -4.69
N ARG A 112 -1.92 -0.38 -4.46
CA ARG A 112 -0.98 0.67 -4.86
C ARG A 112 -0.29 1.23 -3.63
N LEU A 113 1.03 1.34 -3.66
CA LEU A 113 1.79 1.95 -2.58
C LEU A 113 1.57 3.46 -2.60
N VAL A 114 1.20 4.04 -1.45
CA VAL A 114 0.88 5.48 -1.33
C VAL A 114 1.85 6.19 -0.38
N GLU A 115 2.37 5.48 0.61
CA GLU A 115 3.38 5.99 1.51
C GLU A 115 4.40 4.90 1.80
N LEU A 116 5.67 5.29 1.80
CA LEU A 116 6.76 4.49 2.32
C LEU A 116 7.82 5.43 2.89
N ARG A 117 8.09 5.34 4.18
CA ARG A 117 9.10 6.14 4.86
C ARG A 117 9.70 5.39 6.03
N LEU A 118 10.87 5.81 6.48
CA LEU A 118 11.49 5.23 7.67
C LEU A 118 10.53 5.35 8.87
N ALA A 119 10.43 4.27 9.63
CA ALA A 119 9.81 4.34 10.93
C ALA A 119 10.73 5.17 11.84
N ASP A 120 10.23 6.28 12.35
CA ASP A 120 10.93 6.98 13.42
C ASP A 120 10.83 6.11 14.68
N PHE A 121 11.96 5.80 15.30
CA PHE A 121 12.01 5.05 16.56
C PHE A 121 11.26 5.73 17.73
N ASP A 122 10.74 6.96 17.51
CA ASP A 122 10.05 7.80 18.49
C ASP A 122 8.60 8.14 18.08
N HIS A 123 8.09 7.66 16.94
CA HIS A 123 6.70 7.87 16.54
C HIS A 123 5.82 6.70 16.99
N GLN A 124 5.10 6.90 18.10
CA GLN A 124 3.81 6.25 18.27
C GLN A 124 2.95 6.56 17.04
N VAL A 125 2.44 5.53 16.36
CA VAL A 125 1.45 5.65 15.29
C VAL A 125 0.40 6.68 15.72
N PRO A 126 0.25 7.84 15.03
CA PRO A 126 -0.62 8.91 15.49
C PRO A 126 -2.02 8.35 15.74
N GLU A 127 -2.48 8.37 16.98
CA GLU A 127 -3.84 7.92 17.34
C GLU A 127 -4.90 8.88 16.77
N GLN A 128 -4.48 10.07 16.35
CA GLN A 128 -5.35 11.15 15.90
C GLN A 128 -5.34 11.28 14.38
N ILE A 129 -6.55 11.19 13.81
CA ILE A 129 -6.85 11.56 12.43
C ILE A 129 -6.59 13.07 12.27
N PRO A 130 -5.94 13.53 11.18
CA PRO A 130 -5.76 14.96 10.95
C PRO A 130 -7.11 15.71 10.96
N ALA A 131 -7.21 16.79 11.74
CA ALA A 131 -8.45 17.58 11.88
C ALA A 131 -8.97 18.17 10.55
N SER A 132 -8.13 18.25 9.51
CA SER A 132 -8.56 18.60 8.15
C SER A 132 -9.55 17.57 7.56
N TRP A 133 -9.66 16.37 8.14
CA TRP A 133 -10.50 15.27 7.69
C TRP A 133 -11.82 15.15 8.50
N GLU A 134 -12.01 15.94 9.56
CA GLU A 134 -13.29 15.98 10.30
C GLU A 134 -14.38 16.80 9.57
N ARG A 135 -13.99 17.68 8.65
CA ARG A 135 -14.93 18.56 7.94
C ARG A 135 -15.82 17.85 6.89
N LEU A 136 -15.60 16.56 6.65
CA LEU A 136 -16.42 15.75 5.74
C LEU A 136 -17.59 15.02 6.45
N ARG A 137 -17.86 15.35 7.72
CA ARG A 137 -18.99 14.81 8.50
C ARG A 137 -20.06 15.84 8.90
N SER A 138 -20.12 17.01 8.25
CA SER A 138 -21.26 17.93 8.36
C SER A 138 -22.20 17.82 7.17
#